data_AF-A0A1S3UQ50-F1
#
_entry.id   AF-A0A1S3UQ50-F1
#
_cell.length_a   1.000
_cell.length_b   1.000
_cell.length_c   1.000
_cell.angle_alpha   90.00
_cell.angle_beta   90.00
_cell.angle_gamma   90.00
#
_symmetry.space_group_name_H-M   'P 1'
#
loop_
_entity.id
_entity.type
_entity.pdbx_description
1 polymer ?
#
loop_
_entity_poly.entity_id
_entity_poly.type
_entity_poly.pdbx_seq_one_letter_code
_entity_poly.pdbx_strand_id
1 'polypeptide(L)'
;MQRIENWVGKGLTKVEKESEEYESIKNGFLKGMEFMGNATTVIAIHKNDVSFSLARQARWDSFNIFSKAVAIKSGGDANVRNAWYGGSLDDLLEIVSVGFNGCKSHDDHDESHGVGIPLFSVHSSIDSAMCTVADEHGLRHVLLCRVILGKVEAVGCGSKQSQPSSKQYDSGVDDILAPTKHIIWTAFMNSHIHPNYILSFRYNYTKDSVVHGALKPQSPYVLFHNLVARVSNDLKPAEMTMLLRSYRIYRQRKISREVWINRVRLIVGDTLLHSVITKSNYDVHIL
;
A
#
# COMPACT_ATOMS: atom_id res chain seq x y z
N MET A 1 -3.14 -10.25 19.92
CA MET A 1 -2.83 -11.54 19.25
C MET A 1 -4.07 -12.40 19.05
N GLN A 2 -4.95 -12.53 20.06
CA GLN A 2 -6.22 -13.29 19.99
C GLN A 2 -7.16 -12.95 18.82
N ARG A 3 -7.15 -11.72 18.28
CA ARG A 3 -8.06 -11.33 17.17
C ARG A 3 -7.58 -11.80 15.79
N ILE A 4 -6.27 -11.96 15.59
CA ILE A 4 -5.68 -12.45 14.32
C ILE A 4 -5.97 -13.94 14.11
N GLU A 5 -6.11 -14.70 15.19
CA GLU A 5 -6.49 -16.12 15.16
C GLU A 5 -8.01 -16.30 14.92
N ASN A 6 -8.81 -15.27 15.20
CA ASN A 6 -10.27 -15.32 15.07
C ASN A 6 -10.78 -14.95 13.65
N TRP A 7 -9.90 -14.89 12.65
CA TRP A 7 -10.29 -14.61 11.25
C TRP A 7 -10.71 -15.88 10.49
N VAL A 8 -10.46 -17.06 11.06
CA VAL A 8 -10.93 -18.34 10.51
C VAL A 8 -12.45 -18.35 10.35
N GLY A 9 -13.20 -17.82 11.32
CA GLY A 9 -14.66 -17.66 11.23
C GLY A 9 -15.14 -16.64 10.19
N LYS A 10 -14.21 -15.88 9.58
CA LYS A 10 -14.46 -14.95 8.48
C LYS A 10 -13.93 -15.50 7.14
N GLY A 11 -13.60 -16.78 7.05
CA GLY A 11 -13.08 -17.42 5.84
C GLY A 11 -11.68 -16.96 5.45
N LEU A 12 -10.85 -16.64 6.44
CA LEU A 12 -9.45 -16.29 6.24
C LEU A 12 -8.59 -17.35 6.92
N THR A 13 -7.78 -18.04 6.11
CA THR A 13 -6.90 -19.09 6.61
C THR A 13 -5.51 -18.52 6.80
N LYS A 14 -4.91 -18.75 7.98
CA LYS A 14 -3.55 -18.31 8.26
C LYS A 14 -2.57 -19.06 7.35
N VAL A 15 -1.64 -18.33 6.74
CA VAL A 15 -0.55 -18.93 5.96
C VAL A 15 0.59 -19.24 6.93
N GLU A 16 1.11 -20.47 6.87
CA GLU A 16 2.19 -20.94 7.74
C GLU A 16 3.49 -20.18 7.48
N LYS A 17 4.18 -19.75 8.54
CA LYS A 17 5.33 -18.84 8.44
C LYS A 17 6.51 -19.45 7.69
N GLU A 18 6.67 -20.76 7.80
CA GLU A 18 7.76 -21.53 7.20
C GLU A 18 7.45 -21.94 5.76
N SER A 19 6.25 -21.63 5.25
CA SER A 19 5.86 -21.98 3.88
C SER A 19 6.54 -21.08 2.84
N GLU A 20 6.81 -21.64 1.65
CA GLU A 20 7.31 -20.86 0.51
C GLU A 20 6.34 -19.74 0.10
N GLU A 21 5.04 -19.98 0.24
CA GLU A 21 3.98 -19.00 -0.02
C GLU A 21 4.12 -17.78 0.90
N TYR A 22 4.30 -18.01 2.20
CA TYR A 22 4.50 -16.94 3.18
C TYR A 22 5.77 -16.14 2.89
N GLU A 23 6.91 -16.82 2.72
CA GLU A 23 8.20 -16.16 2.49
C GLU A 23 8.21 -15.38 1.16
N SER A 24 7.58 -15.90 0.10
CA SER A 24 7.45 -15.19 -1.17
C SER A 24 6.67 -13.87 -1.03
N ILE A 25 5.51 -13.91 -0.37
CA ILE A 25 4.67 -12.72 -0.16
C ILE A 25 5.36 -11.72 0.76
N LYS A 26 5.93 -12.20 1.88
CA LYS A 26 6.67 -11.37 2.84
C LYS A 26 7.86 -10.67 2.18
N ASN A 27 8.70 -11.40 1.46
CA ASN A 27 9.89 -10.83 0.83
C ASN A 27 9.52 -9.87 -0.30
N GLY A 28 8.49 -10.18 -1.09
CA GLY A 28 7.93 -9.27 -2.08
C GLY A 28 7.43 -7.97 -1.46
N PHE A 29 6.66 -8.07 -0.38
CA PHE A 29 6.16 -6.91 0.37
C PHE A 29 7.31 -6.06 0.92
N LEU A 30 8.27 -6.66 1.64
CA LEU A 30 9.39 -5.92 2.25
C LEU A 30 10.32 -5.30 1.20
N LYS A 31 10.50 -5.94 0.04
CA LYS A 31 11.27 -5.36 -1.07
C LYS A 31 10.60 -4.11 -1.63
N GLY A 32 9.27 -4.11 -1.81
CA GLY A 32 8.52 -2.94 -2.25
C GLY A 32 8.40 -1.83 -1.19
N MET A 33 8.74 -2.12 0.07
CA MET A 33 8.80 -1.13 1.15
C MET A 33 10.06 -0.24 1.06
N GLU A 34 10.99 -0.55 0.15
CA GLU A 34 12.22 0.23 -0.08
C GLU A 34 12.97 0.55 1.24
N PHE A 35 13.21 1.84 1.51
CA PHE A 35 13.91 2.32 2.70
C PHE A 35 13.18 2.00 4.01
N MET A 36 11.89 1.65 3.96
CA MET A 36 11.09 1.22 5.11
C MET A 36 11.14 -0.29 5.33
N GLY A 37 11.72 -1.08 4.43
CA GLY A 37 11.73 -2.55 4.53
C GLY A 37 12.34 -3.06 5.83
N ASN A 38 13.50 -2.54 6.23
CA ASN A 38 14.16 -2.92 7.49
C ASN A 38 13.44 -2.37 8.73
N ALA A 39 12.66 -1.31 8.58
CA ALA A 39 11.85 -0.70 9.63
C ALA A 39 10.43 -1.30 9.68
N THR A 40 10.21 -2.47 9.08
CA THR A 40 8.89 -3.10 8.98
C THR A 40 8.96 -4.57 9.40
N THR A 41 8.04 -4.97 10.28
CA THR A 41 7.85 -6.39 10.65
C THR A 41 6.53 -6.89 10.10
N VAL A 42 6.57 -7.94 9.28
CA VAL A 42 5.38 -8.71 8.90
C VAL A 42 4.97 -9.62 10.06
N ILE A 43 3.73 -9.49 10.50
CA ILE A 43 3.19 -10.19 11.68
C ILE A 43 2.46 -11.46 11.27
N ALA A 44 1.61 -11.37 10.26
CA ALA A 44 0.81 -12.48 9.75
C ALA A 44 0.38 -12.25 8.31
N ILE A 45 0.09 -13.36 7.61
CA ILE A 45 -0.50 -13.37 6.28
C ILE A 45 -1.70 -14.33 6.34
N HIS A 46 -2.84 -13.88 5.85
CA HIS A 46 -4.06 -14.66 5.80
C HIS A 46 -4.55 -14.74 4.37
N LYS A 47 -4.83 -15.95 3.91
CA LYS A 47 -5.36 -16.26 2.60
C LYS A 47 -6.88 -16.18 2.61
N ASN A 48 -7.44 -15.55 1.60
CA ASN A 48 -8.88 -15.59 1.33
C ASN A 48 -9.27 -17.02 0.93
N ASP A 49 -10.00 -17.72 1.79
CA ASP A 49 -10.55 -19.02 1.45
C ASP A 49 -11.74 -18.83 0.52
N VAL A 50 -11.50 -19.11 -0.76
CA VAL A 50 -12.51 -19.06 -1.82
C VAL A 50 -13.61 -20.09 -1.57
N SER A 51 -13.30 -21.22 -0.95
CA SER A 51 -14.25 -22.30 -0.70
C SER A 51 -15.23 -22.00 0.43
N PHE A 52 -14.92 -21.01 1.28
CA PHE A 52 -15.69 -20.65 2.47
C PHE A 52 -17.16 -20.28 2.20
N SER A 53 -17.49 -19.74 1.01
CA SER A 53 -18.88 -19.49 0.65
C SER A 53 -19.12 -19.54 -0.87
N LEU A 54 -20.35 -19.88 -1.28
CA LEU A 54 -20.74 -19.88 -2.69
C LEU A 54 -20.52 -18.52 -3.36
N ALA A 55 -20.76 -17.41 -2.64
CA ALA A 55 -20.52 -16.07 -3.17
C ALA A 55 -19.03 -15.83 -3.47
N ARG A 56 -18.11 -16.34 -2.66
CA ARG A 56 -16.66 -16.25 -2.91
C ARG A 56 -16.23 -17.12 -4.09
N GLN A 57 -16.74 -18.35 -4.16
CA GLN A 57 -16.52 -19.24 -5.30
C GLN A 57 -17.00 -18.58 -6.59
N ALA A 58 -18.21 -18.04 -6.61
CA ALA A 58 -18.75 -17.34 -7.78
C ALA A 58 -17.92 -16.11 -8.20
N ARG A 59 -17.38 -15.33 -7.25
CA ARG A 59 -16.47 -14.22 -7.57
C ARG A 59 -15.15 -14.70 -8.16
N TRP A 60 -14.59 -15.80 -7.64
CA TRP A 60 -13.39 -16.41 -8.18
C TRP A 60 -13.61 -16.96 -9.60
N ASP A 61 -14.72 -17.65 -9.83
CA ASP A 61 -15.08 -18.16 -11.15
C ASP A 61 -15.31 -17.03 -12.14
N SER A 62 -16.02 -15.97 -11.73
CA SER A 62 -16.20 -14.75 -12.50
C SER A 62 -14.85 -14.14 -12.89
N PHE A 63 -13.93 -13.95 -11.94
CA PHE A 63 -12.57 -13.48 -12.22
C PHE A 63 -11.86 -14.34 -13.28
N ASN A 64 -11.94 -15.67 -13.17
CA ASN A 64 -11.33 -16.56 -14.15
C ASN A 64 -11.97 -16.46 -15.54
N ILE A 65 -13.28 -16.26 -15.62
CA ILE A 65 -14.01 -16.03 -16.88
C ILE A 65 -13.55 -14.72 -17.53
N PHE A 66 -13.50 -13.63 -16.77
CA PHE A 66 -13.04 -12.34 -17.29
C PHE A 66 -11.57 -12.37 -17.69
N SER A 67 -10.72 -13.06 -16.93
CA SER A 67 -9.31 -13.27 -17.31
C SER A 67 -9.21 -13.94 -18.68
N LYS A 68 -9.94 -15.03 -18.91
CA LYS A 68 -9.98 -15.69 -20.22
C LYS A 68 -10.49 -14.77 -21.33
N ALA A 69 -11.53 -13.99 -21.07
CA ALA A 69 -12.08 -13.05 -22.06
C ALA A 69 -11.06 -11.97 -22.45
N VAL A 70 -10.34 -11.39 -21.49
CA VAL A 70 -9.29 -10.39 -21.75
C VAL A 70 -8.10 -11.01 -22.47
N ALA A 71 -7.72 -12.24 -22.13
CA ALA A 71 -6.67 -12.97 -22.86
C ALA A 71 -7.04 -13.17 -24.34
N ILE A 72 -8.27 -13.61 -24.63
CA ILE A 72 -8.75 -13.79 -26.02
C ILE A 72 -8.70 -12.46 -26.78
N LYS A 73 -9.15 -11.37 -26.17
CA LYS A 73 -9.10 -10.01 -26.75
C LYS A 73 -7.66 -9.55 -27.04
N SER A 74 -6.68 -10.00 -26.26
CA SER A 74 -5.31 -9.45 -26.22
C SER A 74 -4.24 -10.38 -26.81
N GLY A 75 -4.63 -11.36 -27.63
CA GLY A 75 -3.67 -12.26 -28.30
C GLY A 75 -3.10 -13.37 -27.40
N GLY A 76 -3.81 -13.71 -26.31
CA GLY A 76 -3.53 -14.88 -25.47
C GLY A 76 -3.09 -14.58 -24.04
N ASP A 77 -2.79 -13.32 -23.70
CA ASP A 77 -2.38 -12.91 -22.34
C ASP A 77 -3.32 -11.86 -21.77
N ALA A 78 -3.90 -12.12 -20.60
CA ALA A 78 -4.75 -11.18 -19.88
C ALA A 78 -3.96 -10.16 -19.05
N ASN A 79 -2.63 -10.26 -19.03
CA ASN A 79 -1.74 -9.44 -18.22
C ASN A 79 -2.16 -9.47 -16.73
N VAL A 80 -2.35 -10.68 -16.19
CA VAL A 80 -2.68 -10.86 -14.77
C VAL A 80 -1.45 -10.58 -13.93
N ARG A 81 -1.58 -9.69 -12.95
CA ARG A 81 -0.52 -9.29 -12.01
C ARG A 81 -1.03 -9.33 -10.58
N ASN A 82 -0.10 -9.35 -9.64
CA ASN A 82 -0.43 -9.05 -8.26
C ASN A 82 -0.29 -7.53 -8.03
N ALA A 83 -1.10 -6.97 -7.12
CA ALA A 83 -1.01 -5.57 -6.71
C ALA A 83 -1.53 -5.38 -5.28
N TRP A 84 -1.06 -4.33 -4.60
CA TRP A 84 -1.38 -4.01 -3.22
C TRP A 84 -2.49 -2.96 -3.12
N TYR A 85 -3.43 -3.18 -2.22
CA TYR A 85 -4.44 -2.21 -1.81
C TYR A 85 -4.31 -1.93 -0.31
N GLY A 86 -4.28 -0.66 0.07
CA GLY A 86 -4.19 -0.23 1.47
C GLY A 86 -5.57 0.23 1.97
N GLY A 87 -5.94 -0.18 3.18
CA GLY A 87 -7.21 0.21 3.79
C GLY A 87 -7.22 -0.08 5.30
N SER A 88 -8.32 0.26 5.98
CA SER A 88 -8.54 -0.18 7.35
C SER A 88 -8.83 -1.67 7.41
N LEU A 89 -8.59 -2.32 8.55
CA LEU A 89 -8.88 -3.75 8.70
C LEU A 89 -10.33 -4.09 8.34
N ASP A 90 -11.29 -3.30 8.82
CA ASP A 90 -12.72 -3.51 8.56
C ASP A 90 -13.04 -3.42 7.05
N ASP A 91 -12.42 -2.49 6.33
CA ASP A 91 -12.53 -2.36 4.87
C ASP A 91 -12.03 -3.61 4.16
N LEU A 92 -10.86 -4.11 4.54
CA LEU A 92 -10.28 -5.30 3.90
C LEU A 92 -11.11 -6.56 4.17
N LEU A 93 -11.64 -6.68 5.40
CA LEU A 93 -12.53 -7.79 5.76
C LEU A 93 -13.86 -7.72 5.01
N GLU A 94 -14.41 -6.51 4.82
CA GLU A 94 -15.60 -6.31 4.00
C GLU A 94 -15.33 -6.68 2.54
N ILE A 95 -14.24 -6.18 1.94
CA ILE A 95 -13.82 -6.49 0.57
C ILE A 95 -13.70 -8.01 0.34
N VAL A 96 -13.07 -8.73 1.27
CA VAL A 96 -12.96 -10.19 1.19
C VAL A 96 -14.33 -10.89 1.30
N SER A 97 -15.22 -10.36 2.14
CA SER A 97 -16.55 -10.92 2.38
C SER A 97 -17.52 -10.71 1.20
N VAL A 98 -17.67 -9.48 0.74
CA VAL A 98 -18.72 -9.08 -0.22
C VAL A 98 -18.18 -8.57 -1.57
N GLY A 99 -16.88 -8.34 -1.70
CA GLY A 99 -16.25 -7.73 -2.87
C GLY A 99 -15.96 -6.25 -2.68
N PHE A 100 -15.32 -5.62 -3.66
CA PHE A 100 -15.10 -4.17 -3.64
C PHE A 100 -16.46 -3.46 -3.75
N ASN A 101 -16.73 -2.55 -2.81
CA ASN A 101 -17.83 -1.60 -2.89
C ASN A 101 -17.25 -0.23 -3.34
N GLY A 102 -17.99 0.51 -4.17
CA GLY A 102 -17.48 1.68 -4.90
C GLY A 102 -16.92 2.81 -4.01
N CYS A 103 -16.12 3.67 -4.64
CA CYS A 103 -15.26 4.73 -4.08
C CYS A 103 -15.69 5.33 -2.73
N LYS A 104 -14.82 5.17 -1.72
CA LYS A 104 -14.73 6.14 -0.62
C LYS A 104 -14.43 7.50 -1.25
N SER A 105 -15.20 8.51 -0.89
CA SER A 105 -15.04 9.89 -1.36
C SER A 105 -13.58 10.30 -1.36
N HIS A 106 -13.04 10.63 -2.53
CA HIS A 106 -11.74 11.30 -2.61
C HIS A 106 -11.89 12.66 -1.91
N ASP A 107 -11.01 12.94 -0.94
CA ASP A 107 -10.78 14.32 -0.53
C ASP A 107 -10.30 15.09 -1.78
N ASP A 108 -10.70 16.35 -1.93
CA ASP A 108 -10.36 17.24 -3.07
C ASP A 108 -8.85 17.41 -3.32
N HIS A 109 -7.99 16.86 -2.44
CA HIS A 109 -6.54 16.89 -2.52
C HIS A 109 -5.90 15.59 -3.03
N ASP A 110 -6.69 14.55 -3.36
CA ASP A 110 -6.13 13.31 -3.90
C ASP A 110 -5.75 13.48 -5.37
N GLU A 111 -4.50 13.16 -5.71
CA GLU A 111 -3.97 13.07 -7.07
C GLU A 111 -4.60 11.86 -7.78
N SER A 112 -5.90 11.96 -8.05
CA SER A 112 -6.68 10.91 -8.69
C SER A 112 -6.24 10.75 -10.14
N HIS A 113 -5.99 9.50 -10.53
CA HIS A 113 -5.71 9.11 -11.91
C HIS A 113 -6.97 8.49 -12.50
N GLY A 114 -8.09 9.22 -12.42
CA GLY A 114 -9.42 8.71 -12.76
C GLY A 114 -10.22 8.20 -11.56
N VAL A 115 -11.46 7.81 -11.84
CA VAL A 115 -12.42 7.25 -10.89
C VAL A 115 -12.38 5.73 -11.00
N GLY A 116 -11.79 5.09 -10.00
CA GLY A 116 -11.63 3.64 -9.93
C GLY A 116 -10.93 3.22 -8.65
N ILE A 117 -10.59 1.94 -8.56
CA ILE A 117 -9.84 1.39 -7.43
C ILE A 117 -8.34 1.54 -7.72
N PRO A 118 -7.60 2.36 -6.95
CA PRO A 118 -6.14 2.42 -7.09
C PRO A 118 -5.51 1.18 -6.45
N LEU A 119 -4.68 0.46 -7.19
CA LEU A 119 -3.82 -0.60 -6.66
C LEU A 119 -2.37 -0.31 -6.99
N PHE A 120 -1.49 -0.54 -6.02
CA PHE A 120 -0.07 -0.27 -6.16
C PHE A 120 0.68 -1.50 -6.66
N SER A 121 1.66 -1.30 -7.53
CA SER A 121 2.52 -2.38 -8.02
C SER A 121 3.18 -3.15 -6.87
N VAL A 122 3.50 -4.43 -7.08
CA VAL A 122 4.22 -5.24 -6.07
C VAL A 122 5.56 -4.65 -5.67
N HIS A 123 6.16 -3.81 -6.52
CA HIS A 123 7.41 -3.11 -6.26
C HIS A 123 7.22 -1.77 -5.54
N SER A 124 5.99 -1.35 -5.31
CA SER A 124 5.59 -0.07 -4.70
C SER A 124 4.68 -0.29 -3.49
N SER A 125 4.91 -1.36 -2.73
CA SER A 125 4.10 -1.67 -1.53
C SER A 125 4.17 -0.56 -0.48
N ILE A 126 5.24 0.24 -0.45
CA ILE A 126 5.35 1.41 0.44
C ILE A 126 4.18 2.38 0.25
N ASP A 127 3.73 2.63 -0.99
CA ASP A 127 2.65 3.58 -1.25
C ASP A 127 1.32 3.03 -0.69
N SER A 128 1.05 1.75 -0.89
CA SER A 128 -0.11 1.07 -0.30
C SER A 128 -0.06 1.07 1.24
N ALA A 129 1.11 0.77 1.82
CA ALA A 129 1.30 0.71 3.27
C ALA A 129 1.09 2.08 3.94
N MET A 130 1.48 3.17 3.28
CA MET A 130 1.29 4.52 3.79
C MET A 130 -0.15 5.04 3.66
N CYS A 131 -1.01 4.38 2.89
CA CYS A 131 -2.45 4.64 2.86
C CYS A 131 -3.22 3.95 4.01
N THR A 132 -2.53 3.19 4.87
CA THR A 132 -3.16 2.47 5.99
C THR A 132 -3.13 3.31 7.27
N VAL A 133 -4.04 3.01 8.20
CA VAL A 133 -3.99 3.50 9.59
C VAL A 133 -3.82 2.29 10.50
N ALA A 134 -3.08 2.45 11.60
CA ALA A 134 -2.94 1.37 12.56
C ALA A 134 -4.27 1.07 13.27
N ASP A 135 -4.55 -0.20 13.53
CA ASP A 135 -5.67 -0.65 14.35
C ASP A 135 -5.41 -0.38 15.84
N GLU A 136 -6.37 -0.76 16.68
CA GLU A 136 -6.30 -0.66 18.15
C GLU A 136 -5.08 -1.37 18.78
N HIS A 137 -4.40 -2.24 18.03
CA HIS A 137 -3.22 -2.98 18.45
C HIS A 137 -1.92 -2.47 17.82
N GLY A 138 -1.98 -1.36 17.07
CA GLY A 138 -0.83 -0.81 16.38
C GLY A 138 -0.46 -1.58 15.10
N LEU A 139 -1.34 -2.46 14.60
CA LEU A 139 -1.12 -3.22 13.37
C LEU A 139 -1.72 -2.50 12.16
N ARG A 140 -1.04 -2.64 11.04
CA ARG A 140 -1.45 -2.13 9.74
C ARG A 140 -1.71 -3.29 8.80
N HIS A 141 -2.62 -3.10 7.86
CA HIS A 141 -3.08 -4.17 6.99
C HIS A 141 -3.10 -3.71 5.54
N VAL A 142 -2.59 -4.55 4.65
CA VAL A 142 -2.71 -4.38 3.20
C VAL A 142 -3.29 -5.65 2.59
N LEU A 143 -3.96 -5.48 1.46
CA LEU A 143 -4.57 -6.55 0.70
C LEU A 143 -3.75 -6.79 -0.56
N LEU A 144 -3.25 -8.02 -0.73
CA LEU A 144 -2.66 -8.48 -1.98
C LEU A 144 -3.78 -9.02 -2.87
N CYS A 145 -3.95 -8.38 -4.03
CA CYS A 145 -4.95 -8.76 -5.02
C CYS A 145 -4.29 -9.41 -6.24
N ARG A 146 -4.99 -10.35 -6.87
CA ARG A 146 -4.77 -10.67 -8.29
C ARG A 146 -5.60 -9.72 -9.13
N VAL A 147 -4.98 -9.15 -10.17
CA VAL A 147 -5.58 -8.09 -10.98
C VAL A 147 -5.41 -8.40 -12.46
N ILE A 148 -6.50 -8.34 -13.21
CA ILE A 148 -6.48 -8.41 -14.68
C ILE A 148 -6.24 -6.98 -15.18
N LEU A 149 -5.04 -6.73 -15.73
CA LEU A 149 -4.71 -5.40 -16.26
C LEU A 149 -5.05 -5.26 -17.74
N GLY A 150 -5.03 -6.35 -18.50
CA GLY A 150 -5.19 -6.30 -19.97
C GLY A 150 -4.24 -5.30 -20.62
N LYS A 151 -4.74 -4.59 -21.64
CA LYS A 151 -4.02 -3.50 -22.30
C LYS A 151 -4.22 -2.21 -21.50
N VAL A 152 -3.12 -1.65 -21.01
CA VAL A 152 -3.13 -0.47 -20.14
C VAL A 152 -3.04 0.84 -20.92
N GLU A 153 -3.60 1.92 -20.36
CA GLU A 153 -3.43 3.29 -20.84
C GLU A 153 -2.80 4.21 -19.77
N ALA A 154 -2.03 5.20 -20.20
CA ALA A 154 -1.56 6.25 -19.31
C ALA A 154 -2.74 7.14 -18.90
N VAL A 155 -2.91 7.35 -17.61
CA VAL A 155 -3.92 8.26 -17.07
C VAL A 155 -3.20 9.40 -16.36
N GLY A 156 -3.41 10.62 -16.85
CA GLY A 156 -2.80 11.80 -16.25
C GLY A 156 -3.27 12.05 -14.81
N CYS A 157 -2.38 12.62 -14.00
CA CYS A 157 -2.72 13.11 -12.66
C CYS A 157 -3.85 14.14 -12.74
N GLY A 158 -4.87 14.02 -11.88
CA GLY A 158 -6.06 14.88 -11.88
C GLY A 158 -7.12 14.51 -12.93
N SER A 159 -6.94 13.39 -13.63
CA SER A 159 -7.94 12.90 -14.58
C SER A 159 -9.24 12.52 -13.86
N LYS A 160 -10.38 12.84 -14.49
CA LYS A 160 -11.72 12.44 -14.04
C LYS A 160 -12.27 11.24 -14.81
N GLN A 161 -11.42 10.57 -15.59
CA GLN A 161 -11.80 9.42 -16.39
C GLN A 161 -12.31 8.29 -15.51
N SER A 162 -13.49 7.74 -15.77
CA SER A 162 -14.13 6.68 -14.97
C SER A 162 -14.26 5.34 -15.68
N GLN A 163 -13.73 5.26 -16.90
CA GLN A 163 -13.79 4.12 -17.81
C GLN A 163 -12.62 4.21 -18.80
N PRO A 164 -12.30 3.16 -19.57
CA PRO A 164 -11.23 3.24 -20.55
C PRO A 164 -11.47 4.34 -21.60
N SER A 165 -10.43 5.00 -22.08
CA SER A 165 -10.56 6.07 -23.11
C SER A 165 -11.05 5.52 -24.46
N SER A 166 -10.86 4.22 -24.70
CA SER A 166 -11.36 3.52 -25.89
C SER A 166 -11.44 2.02 -25.63
N LYS A 167 -12.17 1.30 -26.50
CA LYS A 167 -12.41 -0.16 -26.37
C LYS A 167 -11.14 -1.01 -26.40
N GLN A 168 -10.01 -0.47 -26.85
CA GLN A 168 -8.76 -1.20 -26.89
C GLN A 168 -8.12 -1.35 -25.50
N TYR A 169 -8.43 -0.45 -24.55
CA TYR A 169 -7.85 -0.46 -23.21
C TYR A 169 -8.77 -1.13 -22.21
N ASP A 170 -8.17 -1.62 -21.12
CA ASP A 170 -8.84 -2.36 -20.05
C ASP A 170 -8.65 -1.67 -18.69
N SER A 171 -7.45 -1.17 -18.38
CA SER A 171 -7.14 -0.46 -17.13
C SER A 171 -6.22 0.75 -17.31
N GLY A 172 -6.16 1.63 -16.31
CA GLY A 172 -5.25 2.78 -16.28
C GLY A 172 -3.92 2.49 -15.55
N VAL A 173 -2.89 3.26 -15.90
CA VAL A 173 -1.61 3.35 -15.18
C VAL A 173 -1.15 4.80 -15.04
N ASP A 174 -0.39 5.09 -13.99
CA ASP A 174 0.23 6.40 -13.78
C ASP A 174 1.38 6.70 -14.76
N ASP A 175 2.20 5.69 -15.06
CA ASP A 175 3.31 5.75 -16.00
C ASP A 175 3.39 4.43 -16.78
N ILE A 176 3.48 4.47 -18.11
CA ILE A 176 3.52 3.26 -18.96
C ILE A 176 4.87 2.53 -18.84
N LEU A 177 5.96 3.27 -18.66
CA LEU A 177 7.32 2.72 -18.64
C LEU A 177 7.68 2.16 -17.27
N ALA A 178 7.20 2.80 -16.20
CA ALA A 178 7.43 2.37 -14.83
C ALA A 178 6.14 2.48 -13.97
N PRO A 179 5.14 1.61 -14.18
CA PRO A 179 3.87 1.68 -13.46
C PRO A 179 4.07 1.48 -11.96
N THR A 180 3.63 2.43 -11.15
CA THR A 180 3.59 2.30 -9.69
C THR A 180 2.16 2.16 -9.17
N LYS A 181 1.19 2.70 -9.92
CA LYS A 181 -0.24 2.71 -9.59
C LYS A 181 -1.06 2.27 -10.80
N HIS A 182 -1.87 1.25 -10.60
CA HIS A 182 -2.89 0.79 -11.55
C HIS A 182 -4.26 1.31 -11.12
N ILE A 183 -5.10 1.65 -12.09
CA ILE A 183 -6.48 2.11 -11.87
C ILE A 183 -7.41 1.12 -12.52
N ILE A 184 -8.16 0.39 -11.70
CA ILE A 184 -9.23 -0.48 -12.19
C ILE A 184 -10.53 0.31 -12.11
N TRP A 185 -11.11 0.58 -13.26
CA TRP A 185 -12.35 1.33 -13.38
C TRP A 185 -13.45 0.70 -12.53
N THR A 186 -14.30 1.52 -11.91
CA THR A 186 -15.35 1.06 -10.98
C THR A 186 -16.26 0.00 -11.61
N ALA A 187 -16.55 0.11 -12.91
CA ALA A 187 -17.34 -0.86 -13.65
C ALA A 187 -16.73 -2.28 -13.67
N PHE A 188 -15.42 -2.41 -13.44
CA PHE A 188 -14.66 -3.65 -13.54
C PHE A 188 -14.08 -4.13 -12.21
N MET A 189 -14.26 -3.39 -11.10
CA MET A 189 -13.60 -3.70 -9.82
C MET A 189 -13.88 -5.13 -9.32
N ASN A 190 -15.10 -5.63 -9.47
CA ASN A 190 -15.48 -6.96 -8.98
C ASN A 190 -15.26 -8.10 -9.99
N SER A 191 -14.93 -7.78 -11.24
CA SER A 191 -14.58 -8.78 -12.26
C SER A 191 -13.07 -8.88 -12.47
N HIS A 192 -12.34 -7.77 -12.28
CA HIS A 192 -10.92 -7.64 -12.60
C HIS A 192 -10.01 -7.64 -11.37
N ILE A 193 -10.56 -7.61 -10.16
CA ILE A 193 -9.79 -7.68 -8.91
C ILE A 193 -10.28 -8.88 -8.09
N HIS A 194 -9.35 -9.75 -7.74
CA HIS A 194 -9.58 -10.83 -6.79
C HIS A 194 -8.75 -10.60 -5.52
N PRO A 195 -9.40 -10.36 -4.36
CA PRO A 195 -8.71 -10.22 -3.08
C PRO A 195 -8.14 -11.57 -2.62
N ASN A 196 -6.81 -11.69 -2.51
CA ASN A 196 -6.16 -12.99 -2.32
C ASN A 196 -5.57 -13.16 -0.92
N TYR A 197 -4.84 -12.15 -0.40
CA TYR A 197 -4.26 -12.22 0.95
C TYR A 197 -4.40 -10.91 1.70
N ILE A 198 -4.67 -10.98 3.00
CA ILE A 198 -4.46 -9.86 3.93
C ILE A 198 -3.10 -10.06 4.60
N LEU A 199 -2.20 -9.09 4.43
CA LEU A 199 -0.92 -9.04 5.12
C LEU A 199 -1.01 -8.01 6.25
N SER A 200 -0.66 -8.45 7.45
CA SER A 200 -0.64 -7.61 8.65
C SER A 200 0.81 -7.32 9.04
N PHE A 201 1.14 -6.06 9.28
CA PHE A 201 2.50 -5.61 9.59
C PHE A 201 2.48 -4.49 10.63
N ARG A 202 3.66 -4.10 11.11
CA ARG A 202 3.86 -2.89 11.90
C ARG A 202 5.21 -2.27 11.58
N TYR A 203 5.35 -0.98 11.82
CA TYR A 203 6.65 -0.33 11.78
C TYR A 203 7.44 -0.63 13.05
N ASN A 204 8.74 -0.90 12.88
CA ASN A 204 9.69 -1.00 13.97
C ASN A 204 10.29 0.39 14.19
N TYR A 205 10.22 0.88 15.42
CA TYR A 205 11.00 2.04 15.83
C TYR A 205 12.41 1.56 16.13
N THR A 206 13.33 1.72 15.18
CA THR A 206 14.75 1.59 15.52
C THR A 206 15.13 2.77 16.40
N LYS A 207 15.75 2.53 17.56
CA LYS A 207 16.46 3.61 18.27
C LYS A 207 17.38 4.27 17.25
N ASP A 208 17.27 5.59 17.08
CA ASP A 208 18.22 6.32 16.25
C ASP A 208 19.60 5.95 16.78
N SER A 209 20.42 5.29 15.96
CA SER A 209 21.73 4.82 16.42
C SER A 209 22.47 6.03 16.95
N VAL A 210 22.99 5.95 18.17
CA VAL A 210 23.89 6.96 18.69
C VAL A 210 25.07 6.98 17.73
N VAL A 211 25.12 7.97 16.84
CA VAL A 211 26.27 8.20 15.97
C VAL A 211 27.42 8.53 16.91
N HIS A 212 28.25 7.55 17.21
CA HIS A 212 29.49 7.75 17.96
C HIS A 212 30.56 8.29 17.01
N GLY A 213 31.11 9.47 17.32
CA GLY A 213 32.21 10.10 16.58
C GLY A 213 31.86 11.47 15.96
N ALA A 214 32.81 12.02 15.19
CA ALA A 214 32.81 13.38 14.62
C ALA A 214 31.66 13.71 13.64
N LEU A 215 30.74 12.77 13.39
CA LEU A 215 29.54 12.93 12.56
C LEU A 215 28.27 13.19 13.38
N LYS A 216 28.38 13.34 14.70
CA LYS A 216 27.23 13.70 15.55
C LYS A 216 26.72 15.09 15.13
N PRO A 217 25.49 15.19 14.60
CA PRO A 217 24.93 16.49 14.29
C PRO A 217 24.76 17.29 15.58
N GLN A 218 25.06 18.59 15.51
CA GLN A 218 24.98 19.49 16.67
C GLN A 218 23.54 19.77 17.11
N SER A 219 22.54 19.44 16.27
CA SER A 219 21.12 19.53 16.56
C SER A 219 20.47 18.14 16.68
N PRO A 220 19.36 18.01 17.44
CA PRO A 220 18.47 16.85 17.36
C PRO A 220 18.15 16.48 15.92
N TYR A 221 18.14 15.18 15.63
CA TYR A 221 17.82 14.65 14.31
C TYR A 221 17.09 13.32 14.46
N VAL A 222 16.38 12.92 13.41
CA VAL A 222 15.69 11.64 13.33
C VAL A 222 15.97 11.05 11.95
N LEU A 223 16.19 9.74 11.87
CA LEU A 223 16.32 9.07 10.58
C LEU A 223 14.99 9.15 9.82
N PHE A 224 15.04 9.27 8.49
CA PHE A 224 13.81 9.52 7.72
C PHE A 224 12.80 8.37 7.83
N HIS A 225 13.23 7.11 7.90
CA HIS A 225 12.32 5.98 8.13
C HIS A 225 11.65 6.05 9.50
N ASN A 226 12.37 6.50 10.52
CA ASN A 226 11.83 6.70 11.87
C ASN A 226 10.83 7.86 11.88
N LEU A 227 11.11 8.96 11.16
CA LEU A 227 10.16 10.05 10.98
C LEU A 227 8.87 9.54 10.34
N VAL A 228 8.97 8.86 9.20
CA VAL A 228 7.84 8.31 8.44
C VAL A 228 7.02 7.37 9.32
N ALA A 229 7.67 6.42 10.01
CA ALA A 229 6.99 5.49 10.91
C ALA A 229 6.19 6.23 12.00
N ARG A 230 6.77 7.28 12.60
CA ARG A 230 6.16 8.02 13.72
C ARG A 230 5.01 8.91 13.30
N VAL A 231 5.09 9.56 12.13
CA VAL A 231 4.03 10.47 11.65
C VAL A 231 2.93 9.76 10.89
N SER A 232 3.12 8.49 10.53
CA SER A 232 2.20 7.73 9.68
C SER A 232 0.80 7.50 10.27
N ASN A 233 0.59 7.73 11.57
CA ASN A 233 -0.73 7.70 12.20
C ASN A 233 -1.39 9.09 12.28
N ASP A 234 -0.59 10.15 12.19
CA ASP A 234 -1.05 11.54 12.39
C ASP A 234 -1.33 12.25 11.06
N LEU A 235 -0.72 11.77 9.96
CA LEU A 235 -0.90 12.31 8.62
C LEU A 235 -1.96 11.55 7.83
N LYS A 236 -2.70 12.30 7.00
CA LYS A 236 -3.63 11.75 6.03
C LYS A 236 -2.88 10.99 4.92
N PRO A 237 -3.52 10.02 4.23
CA PRO A 237 -2.92 9.32 3.10
C PRO A 237 -2.35 10.24 2.01
N ALA A 238 -3.03 11.36 1.70
CA ALA A 238 -2.55 12.34 0.72
C ALA A 238 -1.23 13.01 1.17
N GLU A 239 -1.14 13.42 2.45
CA GLU A 239 0.07 14.03 3.02
C GLU A 239 1.23 13.03 3.05
N MET A 240 0.96 11.77 3.41
CA MET A 240 1.95 10.70 3.36
C MET A 240 2.45 10.44 1.94
N THR A 241 1.55 10.47 0.94
CA THR A 241 1.91 10.35 -0.48
C THR A 241 2.83 11.50 -0.91
N MET A 242 2.49 12.73 -0.54
CA MET A 242 3.34 13.91 -0.81
C MET A 242 4.71 13.79 -0.15
N LEU A 243 4.77 13.29 1.09
CA LEU A 243 6.02 13.09 1.83
C LEU A 243 6.94 12.10 1.13
N LEU A 244 6.41 10.94 0.73
CA LEU A 244 7.16 9.92 -0.02
C LEU A 244 7.64 10.45 -1.37
N ARG A 245 6.77 11.13 -2.13
CA ARG A 245 7.13 11.73 -3.42
C ARG A 245 8.25 12.76 -3.29
N SER A 246 8.17 13.62 -2.28
CA SER A 246 9.22 14.60 -1.97
C SER A 246 10.56 13.91 -1.69
N TYR A 247 10.55 12.80 -0.93
CA TYR A 247 11.74 12.01 -0.67
C TYR A 247 12.31 11.34 -1.93
N ARG A 248 11.47 10.79 -2.81
CA ARG A 248 11.91 10.21 -4.10
C ARG A 248 12.62 11.24 -4.97
N ILE A 249 12.08 12.46 -5.07
CA ILE A 249 12.69 13.57 -5.82
C ILE A 249 14.05 13.95 -5.22
N TYR A 250 14.15 14.02 -3.89
CA TYR A 250 15.42 14.25 -3.19
C TYR A 250 16.44 13.14 -3.44
N ARG A 251 16.02 11.86 -3.37
CA ARG A 251 16.87 10.69 -3.65
C ARG A 251 17.41 10.68 -5.07
N GLN A 252 16.62 11.17 -6.03
CA GLN A 252 17.02 11.36 -7.42
C GLN A 252 17.91 12.61 -7.64
N ARG A 253 18.31 13.32 -6.57
CA ARG A 253 19.15 14.53 -6.59
C ARG A 253 18.55 15.69 -7.39
N LYS A 254 17.22 15.71 -7.56
CA LYS A 254 16.50 16.78 -8.28
C LYS A 254 16.27 18.03 -7.42
N ILE A 255 16.38 17.92 -6.10
CA ILE A 255 16.27 19.02 -5.15
C ILE A 255 17.38 18.93 -4.09
N SER A 256 17.77 20.07 -3.50
CA SER A 256 18.74 20.11 -2.41
C SER A 256 18.14 19.56 -1.10
N ARG A 257 19.01 19.21 -0.15
CA ARG A 257 18.60 18.79 1.19
C ARG A 257 17.77 19.87 1.90
N GLU A 258 18.14 21.14 1.73
CA GLU A 258 17.46 22.26 2.37
C GLU A 258 16.03 22.45 1.82
N VAL A 259 15.87 22.37 0.50
CA VAL A 259 14.55 22.39 -0.15
C VAL A 259 13.70 21.21 0.29
N TRP A 260 14.29 20.02 0.38
CA TRP A 260 13.59 18.83 0.87
C TRP A 260 13.14 18.98 2.32
N ILE A 261 13.99 19.48 3.22
CA ILE A 261 13.63 19.74 4.62
C ILE A 261 12.47 20.73 4.71
N ASN A 262 12.49 21.82 3.95
CA ASN A 262 11.39 22.78 3.93
C ASN A 262 10.08 22.14 3.48
N ARG A 263 10.11 21.25 2.48
CA ARG A 263 8.92 20.48 2.08
C ARG A 263 8.43 19.55 3.19
N VAL A 264 9.34 18.86 3.89
CA VAL A 264 8.97 18.00 5.03
C VAL A 264 8.29 18.84 6.13
N ARG A 265 8.82 20.03 6.44
CA ARG A 265 8.21 20.96 7.40
C ARG A 265 6.82 21.41 7.01
N LEU A 266 6.61 21.71 5.73
CA LEU A 266 5.30 22.10 5.20
C LEU A 266 4.28 20.95 5.22
N ILE A 267 4.70 19.72 4.95
CA ILE A 267 3.81 18.55 4.88
C ILE A 267 3.48 18.02 6.29
N VAL A 268 4.50 17.86 7.13
CA VAL A 268 4.35 17.25 8.46
C VAL A 268 3.88 18.29 9.50
N GLY A 269 4.26 19.55 9.31
CA GLY A 269 4.05 20.62 10.29
C GLY A 269 5.13 20.65 11.37
N ASP A 270 5.58 21.85 11.71
CA ASP A 270 6.68 22.05 12.68
C ASP A 270 6.34 21.53 14.09
N THR A 271 5.08 21.65 14.52
CA THR A 271 4.62 21.16 15.83
C THR A 271 4.76 19.64 15.94
N LEU A 272 4.29 18.91 14.93
CA LEU A 272 4.38 17.44 14.90
C LEU A 272 5.83 16.99 14.75
N LEU A 273 6.61 17.65 13.89
CA LEU A 273 8.05 17.40 13.77
C LEU A 273 8.78 17.57 15.10
N HIS A 274 8.51 18.66 15.82
CA HIS A 274 9.11 18.90 17.13
C HIS A 274 8.75 17.79 18.13
N SER A 275 7.48 17.39 18.20
CA SER A 275 7.02 16.28 19.05
C SER A 275 7.78 14.97 18.74
N VAL A 276 7.90 14.64 17.45
CA VAL A 276 8.53 13.40 16.97
C VAL A 276 10.03 13.37 17.24
N ILE A 277 10.72 14.49 17.02
CA ILE A 277 12.16 14.64 17.25
C ILE A 277 12.46 14.71 18.75
N THR A 278 11.62 15.37 19.53
CA THR A 278 11.82 15.47 20.99
C THR A 278 11.61 14.11 21.64
N LYS A 279 10.57 13.35 21.26
CA LYS A 279 10.37 11.97 21.71
C LYS A 279 11.53 11.04 21.32
N SER A 280 12.23 11.27 20.19
CA SER A 280 13.42 10.47 19.84
C SER A 280 14.57 10.64 20.83
N ASN A 281 14.69 11.83 21.43
CA ASN A 281 15.73 12.13 22.42
C ASN A 281 15.40 11.61 23.83
N TYR A 282 14.13 11.31 24.13
CA TYR A 282 13.67 10.87 25.47
C TYR A 282 13.36 9.37 25.59
N ASP A 283 13.48 8.56 24.53
CA ASP A 283 13.44 7.09 24.63
C ASP A 283 14.76 6.50 25.22
N VAL A 284 15.41 7.26 26.09
CA VAL A 284 16.40 6.80 27.09
C VAL A 284 15.66 6.83 28.42
N HIS A 285 15.57 5.68 29.08
CA HIS A 285 14.82 5.37 30.30
C HIS A 285 13.41 4.81 30.06
N ILE A 286 13.30 3.48 30.10
CA ILE A 286 12.82 2.72 31.26
C ILE A 286 13.49 1.33 31.17
N LEU A 287 13.97 0.85 32.33
CA LEU A 287 14.69 -0.40 32.54
C LEU A 287 13.89 -1.64 32.11
#